data_AF-A0A1C2DS04-F1
#
_entry.id   AF-A0A1C2DS04-F1
#
_cell.length_a   1.000
_cell.length_b   1.000
_cell.length_c   1.000
_cell.angle_alpha   90.00
_cell.angle_beta   90.00
_cell.angle_gamma   90.00
#
_symmetry.space_group_name_H-M   'P 1'
#
loop_
_entity.id
_entity.type
_entity.pdbx_description
1 polymer ?
#
loop_
_entity_poly.entity_id
_entity_poly.type
_entity_poly.pdbx_seq_one_letter_code
_entity_poly.pdbx_strand_id
1 'polypeptide(L)'
;MIKVTDKLWVSGQPTDADVAAAGEAGVRRIVNNRPENEEPSQPSMADAAALAGQAGMDFVNIPVAPGRYTLETVRAFQKAVVEADGPVLAHCKGGTRSATLWAIGEVLDGRMSADELDAVGQRLGINFAGAKDWLRNNN
;
A
#
# COMPACT_ATOMS: atom_id res chain seq x y z
N MET A 1 11.81 2.98 0.93
CA MET A 1 10.76 1.94 0.99
C MET A 1 10.82 1.24 2.34
N ILE A 2 9.70 0.73 2.84
CA ILE A 2 9.60 0.00 4.11
C ILE A 2 9.12 -1.41 3.80
N LYS A 3 9.86 -2.43 4.24
CA LYS A 3 9.39 -3.82 4.18
C LYS A 3 8.41 -4.05 5.32
N VAL A 4 7.13 -4.26 5.00
CA VAL A 4 6.07 -4.48 5.99
C VAL A 4 5.97 -5.97 6.33
N THR A 5 5.99 -6.81 5.29
CA THR A 5 6.06 -8.28 5.37
C THR A 5 6.96 -8.80 4.24
N ASP A 6 7.16 -10.11 4.15
CA ASP A 6 7.84 -10.71 2.98
C ASP A 6 7.06 -10.54 1.67
N LYS A 7 5.74 -10.31 1.76
CA LYS A 7 4.85 -10.12 0.62
C LYS A 7 4.60 -8.65 0.28
N LEU A 8 4.91 -7.72 1.19
CA LEU A 8 4.50 -6.32 1.06
C LEU A 8 5.61 -5.34 1.40
N TRP A 9 5.87 -4.45 0.46
CA TRP A 9 6.63 -3.22 0.61
C TRP A 9 5.69 -2.02 0.53
N VAL A 10 5.97 -1.00 1.33
CA VAL A 10 5.26 0.28 1.30
C VAL A 10 6.21 1.43 1.02
N SER A 11 5.79 2.40 0.22
CA SER A 11 6.55 3.63 -0.02
C SER A 11 5.66 4.87 -0.21
N GLY A 12 6.29 6.05 -0.15
CA GLY A 12 5.74 7.23 -0.84
C GLY A 12 5.76 7.04 -2.35
N GLN A 13 5.50 8.11 -3.10
CA GLN A 13 5.53 8.07 -4.57
C GLN A 13 6.89 7.52 -5.04
N PRO A 14 6.95 6.34 -5.67
CA PRO A 14 8.21 5.78 -6.12
C PRO A 14 8.73 6.58 -7.31
N THR A 15 10.05 6.70 -7.39
CA THR A 15 10.76 7.18 -8.59
C THR A 15 10.89 6.07 -9.63
N ASP A 16 11.30 6.41 -10.85
CA ASP A 16 11.53 5.41 -11.91
C ASP A 16 12.61 4.40 -11.51
N ALA A 17 13.67 4.87 -10.83
CA ALA A 17 14.73 4.02 -10.31
C ALA A 17 14.23 3.08 -9.20
N ASP A 18 13.33 3.56 -8.34
CA ASP A 18 12.67 2.74 -7.32
C ASP A 18 11.85 1.61 -7.95
N VAL A 19 11.10 1.90 -9.03
CA VAL A 19 10.30 0.90 -9.75
C VAL A 19 11.18 -0.14 -10.42
N ALA A 20 12.27 0.28 -11.08
CA ALA A 20 13.23 -0.65 -11.67
C ALA A 20 13.87 -1.57 -10.61
N ALA A 21 14.37 -1.01 -9.52
CA ALA A 21 14.98 -1.76 -8.43
C ALA A 21 13.99 -2.73 -7.76
N ALA A 22 12.70 -2.35 -7.65
CA ALA A 22 11.66 -3.24 -7.14
C ALA A 22 11.46 -4.47 -8.05
N GLY A 23 11.40 -4.28 -9.37
CA GLY A 23 11.29 -5.37 -10.33
C GLY A 23 12.48 -6.34 -10.26
N GLU A 24 13.70 -5.80 -10.19
CA GLU A 24 14.94 -6.59 -10.00
C GLU A 24 14.95 -7.37 -8.68
N ALA A 25 14.42 -6.78 -7.61
CA ALA A 25 14.26 -7.42 -6.30
C ALA A 25 13.12 -8.46 -6.26
N GLY A 26 12.45 -8.71 -7.39
CA GLY A 26 11.44 -9.75 -7.52
C GLY A 26 10.02 -9.30 -7.21
N VAL A 27 9.76 -8.01 -7.00
CA VAL A 27 8.38 -7.48 -6.91
C VAL A 27 7.66 -7.81 -8.22
N ARG A 28 6.37 -8.14 -8.11
CA ARG A 28 5.51 -8.53 -9.25
C ARG A 28 4.28 -7.67 -9.43
N ARG A 29 3.97 -6.83 -8.46
CA ARG A 29 2.81 -5.92 -8.49
C ARG A 29 3.12 -4.58 -7.87
N ILE A 30 2.64 -3.52 -8.52
CA ILE A 30 2.49 -2.21 -7.91
C ILE A 30 1.02 -1.97 -7.57
N VAL A 31 0.75 -1.55 -6.33
CA VAL A 31 -0.57 -1.08 -5.91
C VAL A 31 -0.51 0.42 -5.66
N ASN A 32 -1.20 1.20 -6.50
CA ASN A 32 -1.35 2.64 -6.31
C ASN A 32 -2.55 2.94 -5.41
N ASN A 33 -2.31 3.54 -4.25
CA ASN A 33 -3.34 4.03 -3.33
C ASN A 33 -3.49 5.56 -3.34
N ARG A 34 -2.92 6.22 -4.35
CA ARG A 34 -2.99 7.67 -4.56
C ARG A 34 -4.05 7.99 -5.63
N PRO A 35 -5.13 8.72 -5.30
CA PRO A 35 -5.99 9.37 -6.28
C PRO A 35 -5.20 10.18 -7.30
N GLU A 36 -5.71 10.30 -8.51
CA GLU A 36 -5.13 11.17 -9.53
C GLU A 36 -5.21 12.64 -9.14
N ASN A 37 -4.32 13.44 -9.74
CA ASN A 37 -4.34 14.91 -9.64
C ASN A 37 -4.24 15.46 -8.21
N GLU A 38 -3.56 14.74 -7.30
CA GLU A 38 -3.25 15.29 -5.97
C GLU A 38 -2.22 16.43 -6.04
N GLU A 39 -1.30 16.40 -7.01
CA GLU A 39 -0.34 17.48 -7.24
C GLU A 39 0.17 17.50 -8.70
N PRO A 40 0.67 18.65 -9.19
CA PRO A 40 1.10 18.79 -10.59
C PRO A 40 2.24 17.86 -11.01
N SER A 41 3.10 17.46 -10.07
CA SER A 41 4.23 16.56 -10.31
C SER A 41 3.87 15.08 -10.19
N GLN A 42 2.59 14.74 -9.97
CA GLN A 42 2.16 13.36 -9.89
C GLN A 42 2.25 12.69 -11.28
N PRO A 43 2.90 11.53 -11.41
CA PRO A 43 2.88 10.76 -12.66
C PRO A 43 1.45 10.39 -13.05
N SER A 44 1.16 10.38 -14.35
CA SER A 44 -0.13 9.89 -14.84
C SER A 44 -0.26 8.38 -14.55
N MET A 45 -1.50 7.89 -14.40
CA MET A 45 -1.71 6.45 -14.22
C MET A 45 -1.20 5.64 -15.42
N ALA A 46 -1.29 6.20 -16.63
CA ALA A 46 -0.80 5.55 -17.84
C ALA A 46 0.73 5.39 -17.81
N ASP A 47 1.46 6.44 -17.45
CA ASP A 47 2.92 6.40 -17.37
C ASP A 47 3.38 5.46 -16.23
N ALA A 48 2.73 5.52 -15.07
CA ALA A 48 3.04 4.65 -13.94
C ALA A 48 2.79 3.16 -14.27
N ALA A 49 1.69 2.85 -14.95
CA ALA A 49 1.40 1.49 -15.39
C ALA A 49 2.37 0.99 -16.46
N ALA A 50 2.75 1.85 -17.41
CA ALA A 50 3.73 1.52 -18.44
C ALA A 50 5.11 1.23 -17.83
N LEU A 51 5.55 2.06 -16.89
CA LEU A 51 6.80 1.88 -16.15
C LEU A 51 6.80 0.57 -15.34
N ALA A 52 5.69 0.26 -14.65
CA ALA A 52 5.54 -1.02 -13.95
C ALA A 52 5.69 -2.21 -14.91
N GLY A 53 5.03 -2.14 -16.07
CA GLY A 53 5.11 -3.18 -17.11
C GLY A 53 6.52 -3.36 -17.66
N GLN A 54 7.27 -2.29 -17.87
CA GLN A 54 8.68 -2.34 -18.30
C GLN A 54 9.56 -3.05 -17.27
N ALA A 55 9.23 -2.94 -15.99
CA ALA A 55 9.92 -3.62 -14.89
C ALA A 55 9.36 -5.04 -14.59
N GLY A 56 8.50 -5.58 -15.45
CA GLY A 56 7.94 -6.92 -15.30
C GLY A 56 6.91 -7.05 -14.17
N MET A 57 6.25 -5.96 -13.81
CA MET A 57 5.23 -5.90 -12.77
C MET A 57 3.87 -5.55 -13.35
N ASP A 58 2.81 -6.12 -12.79
CA ASP A 58 1.46 -5.61 -13.04
C ASP A 58 1.16 -4.38 -12.17
N PHE A 59 0.11 -3.64 -12.55
CA PHE A 59 -0.26 -2.38 -11.91
C PHE A 59 -1.74 -2.41 -11.54
N VAL A 60 -2.03 -2.17 -10.26
CA VAL A 60 -3.38 -2.16 -9.70
C VAL A 60 -3.65 -0.81 -9.04
N ASN A 61 -4.76 -0.17 -9.41
CA ASN A 61 -5.16 1.12 -8.86
C ASN A 61 -6.31 0.95 -7.86
N ILE A 62 -6.08 1.32 -6.60
CA ILE A 62 -7.07 1.31 -5.50
C ILE A 62 -6.98 2.66 -4.79
N PRO A 63 -7.50 3.75 -5.40
CA PRO A 63 -7.30 5.09 -4.91
C PRO A 63 -8.04 5.31 -3.59
N VAL A 64 -7.34 5.86 -2.60
CA VAL A 64 -7.94 6.17 -1.29
C VAL A 64 -7.64 7.61 -0.90
N ALA A 65 -8.71 8.36 -0.65
CA ALA A 65 -8.59 9.70 -0.09
C ALA A 65 -8.14 9.61 1.38
N PRO A 66 -7.25 10.51 1.86
CA PRO A 66 -6.80 10.50 3.25
C PRO A 66 -7.97 10.48 4.25
N GLY A 67 -7.93 9.55 5.21
CA GLY A 67 -8.96 9.40 6.24
C GLY A 67 -10.29 8.80 5.77
N ARG A 68 -10.46 8.52 4.47
CA ARG A 68 -11.68 7.94 3.90
C ARG A 68 -11.44 6.49 3.48
N TYR A 69 -11.17 5.64 4.47
CA TYR A 69 -11.03 4.20 4.27
C TYR A 69 -12.41 3.54 4.31
N THR A 70 -12.65 2.61 3.40
CA THR A 70 -13.89 1.81 3.34
C THR A 70 -13.54 0.33 3.47
N LEU A 71 -14.48 -0.49 3.93
CA LEU A 71 -14.28 -1.94 3.95
C LEU A 71 -13.95 -2.47 2.54
N GLU A 72 -14.60 -1.94 1.51
CA GLU A 72 -14.33 -2.30 0.11
C GLU A 72 -12.87 -2.05 -0.29
N THR A 73 -12.32 -0.85 0.00
CA THR A 73 -10.93 -0.52 -0.35
C THR A 73 -9.92 -1.34 0.45
N VAL A 74 -10.23 -1.66 1.72
CA VAL A 74 -9.43 -2.59 2.54
C VAL A 74 -9.41 -3.98 1.91
N ARG A 75 -10.57 -4.54 1.55
CA ARG A 75 -10.66 -5.88 0.96
C ARG A 75 -10.03 -5.94 -0.44
N ALA A 76 -10.22 -4.91 -1.26
CA ALA A 76 -9.56 -4.79 -2.56
C ALA A 76 -8.03 -4.77 -2.41
N PHE A 77 -7.51 -4.04 -1.42
CA PHE A 77 -6.08 -3.98 -1.15
C PHE A 77 -5.53 -5.36 -0.73
N GLN A 78 -6.19 -6.02 0.21
CA GLN A 78 -5.78 -7.37 0.65
C GLN A 78 -5.78 -8.37 -0.50
N LYS A 79 -6.84 -8.36 -1.32
CA LYS A 79 -6.95 -9.20 -2.51
C LYS A 79 -5.78 -8.94 -3.47
N ALA A 80 -5.47 -7.68 -3.74
CA ALA A 80 -4.35 -7.32 -4.61
C ALA A 80 -2.99 -7.79 -4.06
N VAL A 81 -2.79 -7.82 -2.74
CA VAL A 81 -1.55 -8.34 -2.13
C VAL A 81 -1.49 -9.87 -2.20
N VAL A 82 -2.60 -10.56 -1.92
CA VAL A 82 -2.66 -12.03 -1.89
C VAL A 82 -2.56 -12.64 -3.29
N GLU A 83 -3.23 -12.07 -4.28
CA GLU A 83 -3.28 -12.60 -5.65
C GLU A 83 -2.05 -12.26 -6.51
N ALA A 84 -1.07 -11.52 -5.98
CA ALA A 84 0.15 -11.24 -6.73
C ALA A 84 1.05 -12.48 -6.76
N ASP A 85 1.71 -12.76 -7.88
CA ASP A 85 2.64 -13.90 -8.03
C ASP A 85 4.04 -13.64 -7.40
N GLY A 86 4.16 -12.58 -6.61
CA GLY A 86 5.40 -12.20 -5.90
C GLY A 86 5.13 -11.10 -4.88
N PRO A 87 6.18 -10.52 -4.28
CA PRO A 87 6.04 -9.35 -3.43
C PRO A 87 5.35 -8.19 -4.15
N VAL A 88 4.67 -7.35 -3.38
CA VAL A 88 3.93 -6.18 -3.84
C VAL A 88 4.60 -4.91 -3.33
N LEU A 89 4.73 -3.90 -4.19
CA LEU A 89 5.04 -2.54 -3.80
C LEU A 89 3.75 -1.71 -3.79
N ALA A 90 3.25 -1.41 -2.60
CA ALA A 90 2.12 -0.51 -2.45
C ALA A 90 2.60 0.92 -2.14
N HIS A 91 2.02 1.91 -2.80
CA HIS A 91 2.41 3.29 -2.58
C HIS A 91 1.23 4.24 -2.51
N CYS A 92 1.46 5.41 -1.92
CA CYS A 92 0.61 6.57 -2.11
C CYS A 92 1.50 7.82 -2.21
N LYS A 93 1.06 9.00 -1.73
CA LYS A 93 1.96 10.16 -1.59
C LYS A 93 3.13 9.89 -0.62
N GLY A 94 2.83 9.40 0.58
CA GLY A 94 3.81 9.18 1.65
C GLY A 94 3.82 7.77 2.26
N GLY A 95 3.10 6.82 1.68
CA GLY A 95 2.99 5.42 2.14
C GLY A 95 1.96 5.14 3.24
N THR A 96 1.54 6.15 4.00
CA THR A 96 0.62 5.95 5.14
C THR A 96 -0.70 5.28 4.76
N ARG A 97 -1.28 5.59 3.60
CA ARG A 97 -2.56 4.99 3.15
C ARG A 97 -2.43 3.49 2.92
N SER A 98 -1.38 3.07 2.19
CA SER A 98 -1.10 1.66 1.91
C SER A 98 -0.86 0.88 3.20
N ALA A 99 -0.07 1.44 4.12
CA ALA A 99 0.15 0.83 5.42
C ALA A 99 -1.15 0.74 6.25
N THR A 100 -1.99 1.78 6.23
CA THR A 100 -3.27 1.81 6.95
C THR A 100 -4.24 0.74 6.41
N LEU A 101 -4.36 0.61 5.09
CA LEU A 101 -5.18 -0.43 4.46
C LEU A 101 -4.72 -1.85 4.87
N TRP A 102 -3.40 -2.08 4.84
CA TRP A 102 -2.82 -3.34 5.31
C TRP A 102 -3.16 -3.60 6.78
N ALA A 103 -2.88 -2.65 7.68
CA ALA A 103 -3.08 -2.80 9.11
C ALA A 103 -4.54 -3.09 9.47
N ILE A 104 -5.50 -2.37 8.87
CA ILE A 104 -6.92 -2.64 9.07
C ILE A 104 -7.26 -4.06 8.63
N GLY A 105 -6.78 -4.47 7.44
CA GLY A 105 -7.03 -5.80 6.92
C GLY A 105 -6.49 -6.93 7.80
N GLU A 106 -5.27 -6.79 8.34
CA GLU A 106 -4.69 -7.77 9.26
C GLU A 106 -5.53 -7.94 10.53
N VAL A 107 -6.07 -6.84 11.07
CA VAL A 107 -6.92 -6.88 12.25
C VAL A 107 -8.28 -7.52 11.94
N LEU A 108 -8.90 -7.14 10.82
CA LEU A 108 -10.18 -7.72 10.40
C LEU A 108 -10.11 -9.24 10.15
N ASP A 109 -8.94 -9.75 9.77
CA ASP A 109 -8.74 -11.19 9.55
C ASP A 109 -8.22 -11.93 10.79
N GLY A 110 -8.06 -11.24 11.93
CA GLY A 110 -7.55 -11.82 13.17
C GLY A 110 -6.09 -12.25 13.12
N ARG A 111 -5.31 -11.79 12.12
CA ARG A 111 -3.85 -12.03 12.04
C ARG A 111 -3.05 -11.10 12.95
N MET A 112 -3.69 -10.03 13.41
CA MET A 112 -3.14 -9.05 14.34
C MET A 112 -4.29 -8.51 15.21
N SER A 113 -4.04 -8.19 16.47
CA SER A 113 -4.98 -7.46 17.32
C SER A 113 -4.79 -5.95 17.16
N ALA A 114 -5.84 -5.16 17.42
CA ALA A 114 -5.75 -3.70 17.34
C ALA A 114 -4.72 -3.10 18.33
N ASP A 115 -4.45 -3.78 19.44
CA ASP A 115 -3.49 -3.35 20.46
C ASP A 115 -2.03 -3.52 20.02
N GLU A 116 -1.75 -4.43 19.06
CA GLU A 116 -0.41 -4.64 18.52
C GLU A 116 0.02 -3.56 17.53
N LEU A 117 -0.92 -2.75 17.01
CA LEU A 117 -0.65 -1.76 15.98
C LEU A 117 0.39 -0.72 16.39
N ASP A 118 0.43 -0.31 17.65
CA ASP A 118 1.41 0.69 18.11
C ASP A 118 2.83 0.11 18.09
N ALA A 119 3.00 -1.15 18.53
CA ALA A 119 4.29 -1.83 18.52
C ALA A 119 4.78 -2.10 17.08
N VAL A 120 3.88 -2.53 16.19
CA VAL A 120 4.17 -2.70 14.76
C VAL A 120 4.53 -1.36 14.12
N GLY A 121 3.79 -0.30 14.45
CA GLY A 121 4.05 1.07 14.01
C GLY A 121 5.43 1.57 14.41
N GLN A 122 5.82 1.37 15.67
CA GLN A 122 7.16 1.72 16.16
C GLN A 122 8.27 0.98 15.41
N ARG A 123 8.11 -0.34 15.20
CA ARG A 123 9.09 -1.15 14.45
C ARG A 123 9.23 -0.70 13.00
N LEU A 124 8.13 -0.31 12.35
CA LEU A 124 8.11 0.09 10.95
C LEU A 124 8.37 1.59 10.74
N GLY A 125 8.35 2.40 11.80
CA GLY A 125 8.37 3.87 11.69
C GLY A 125 7.10 4.46 11.08
N ILE A 126 5.94 3.82 11.28
CA ILE A 126 4.65 4.20 10.70
C ILE A 126 3.65 4.49 11.83
N ASN A 127 2.91 5.59 11.70
CA ASN A 127 1.81 5.91 12.61
C ASN A 127 0.51 5.24 12.15
N PHE A 128 -0.03 4.32 12.96
CA PHE A 128 -1.29 3.61 12.71
C PHE A 128 -2.51 4.20 13.43
N ALA A 129 -2.43 5.43 13.94
CA ALA A 129 -3.57 6.11 14.57
C ALA A 129 -4.82 6.08 13.66
N GLY A 130 -4.66 6.36 12.36
CA GLY A 130 -5.78 6.30 11.41
C GLY A 130 -6.40 4.89 11.25
N ALA A 131 -5.59 3.83 11.36
CA ALA A 131 -6.10 2.46 11.34
C ALA A 131 -6.92 2.16 12.61
N LYS A 132 -6.39 2.56 13.78
CA LYS A 132 -7.07 2.40 15.07
C LYS A 132 -8.38 3.18 15.13
N ASP A 133 -8.39 4.41 14.62
CA ASP A 133 -9.59 5.24 14.53
C ASP A 133 -10.65 4.58 13.66
N TRP A 134 -10.25 4.03 12.51
CA TRP A 134 -11.17 3.32 11.63
C TRP A 134 -11.74 2.07 12.31
N LEU A 135 -10.89 1.23 12.90
CA LEU A 135 -11.30 -0.01 13.56
C LEU A 135 -12.30 0.24 14.70
N ARG A 136 -12.08 1.28 15.53
CA ARG A 136 -13.00 1.65 16.61
C ARG A 136 -14.39 2.09 16.12
N ASN A 137 -14.48 2.61 14.90
CA ASN A 137 -15.72 3.14 14.34
C ASN A 137 -16.44 2.14 13.42
N ASN A 138 -15.85 0.98 13.13
CA ASN A 138 -16.35 0.01 12.15
C ASN A 138 -16.33 -1.45 12.65
N ASN A 139 -16.06 -1.67 13.94
CA ASN A 139 -16.00 -3.00 14.58
C ASN A 139 -17.02 -3.10 15.71
#